data_AF-A0A950KC86-F1
#
_entry.id   AF-A0A950KC86-F1
#
_cell.length_a   1.000
_cell.length_b   1.000
_cell.length_c   1.000
_cell.angle_alpha   90.00
_cell.angle_beta   90.00
_cell.angle_gamma   90.00
#
_symmetry.space_group_name_H-M   'P 1'
#
loop_
_entity.id
_entity.type
_entity.pdbx_description
1 polymer ?
#
loop_
_entity_poly.entity_id
_entity_poly.type
_entity_poly.pdbx_seq_one_letter_code
_entity_poly.pdbx_strand_id
1 'polypeptide(L)' 'GRLIRRRSDRGVVVIFDTRLFTKNYGAEVLASLPDCRVSRDLDELEKFFKSSESPVE' A
#
# COMPACT_ATOMS: atom_id res chain seq x y z
N GLY A 1 10.69 -5.83 5.13
CA GLY A 1 11.14 -6.19 3.77
C GLY A 1 10.50 -7.46 3.25
N ARG A 2 9.19 -7.47 2.96
CA ARG A 2 8.51 -8.60 2.32
C ARG A 2 7.96 -8.29 0.91
N LEU A 3 7.74 -7.01 0.59
CA LEU A 3 7.06 -6.59 -0.64
C LEU A 3 8.00 -6.01 -1.72
N ILE A 4 8.95 -5.16 -1.35
CA ILE A 4 9.89 -4.53 -2.29
C ILE A 4 11.27 -5.15 -2.03
N ARG A 5 11.80 -5.93 -2.98
CA ARG A 5 13.11 -6.60 -2.86
C ARG A 5 14.11 -6.09 -3.89
N ARG A 6 13.65 -5.55 -5.01
CA ARG A 6 14.44 -4.95 -6.09
C ARG A 6 13.95 -3.53 -6.36
N ARG A 7 14.82 -2.68 -6.92
CA ARG A 7 14.51 -1.28 -7.26
C ARG A 7 13.34 -1.14 -8.25
N SER A 8 13.14 -2.14 -9.10
CA SER A 8 12.07 -2.19 -10.09
C SER A 8 10.75 -2.76 -9.56
N ASP A 9 10.73 -3.31 -8.34
CA ASP A 9 9.52 -3.93 -7.81
C ASP A 9 8.48 -2.84 -7.53
N ARG A 10 7.25 -3.08 -7.99
CA ARG A 10 6.08 -2.28 -7.67
C ARG A 10 5.04 -3.19 -7.02
N GLY A 11 4.42 -2.73 -5.94
CA GLY A 11 3.39 -3.50 -5.26
C GLY A 11 2.64 -2.67 -4.23
N VAL A 12 1.62 -3.28 -3.62
CA VAL A 12 0.80 -2.68 -2.56
C VAL A 12 0.93 -3.48 -1.26
N VAL A 13 1.08 -2.77 -0.14
CA VAL A 13 0.97 -3.36 1.20
C VAL A 13 -0.46 -3.15 1.69
N VAL A 14 -1.12 -4.23 2.09
CA VAL A 14 -2.46 -4.16 2.71
C VAL A 14 -2.34 -4.44 4.20
N ILE A 15 -2.90 -3.55 5.03
CA ILE A 15 -2.93 -3.70 6.48
C ILE A 15 -4.38 -3.84 6.93
N PHE A 16 -4.78 -5.04 7.34
CA PHE A 16 -6.11 -5.32 7.88
C PHE A 16 -6.15 -5.14 9.40
N ASP A 17 -5.81 -3.94 9.87
CA ASP A 17 -5.78 -3.61 11.28
C ASP A 17 -6.46 -2.28 11.56
N THR A 18 -7.64 -2.33 12.17
CA THR A 18 -8.42 -1.14 12.54
C THR A 18 -7.75 -0.29 13.63
N ARG A 19 -6.75 -0.85 14.34
CA ARG A 19 -6.00 -0.13 15.38
C ARG A 19 -5.19 1.04 14.83
N LEU A 20 -4.85 1.00 13.54
CA LEU A 20 -4.22 2.13 12.84
C LEU A 20 -5.04 3.42 12.90
N PHE A 21 -6.36 3.31 13.05
CA PHE A 21 -7.27 4.47 13.08
C PHE A 21 -8.02 4.63 14.40
N THR A 22 -8.06 3.60 15.24
CA THR A 22 -8.82 3.60 16.50
C THR A 22 -7.96 3.80 17.74
N LYS A 23 -6.64 3.60 17.64
CA LYS A 23 -5.70 3.78 18.75
C LYS A 23 -4.83 5.00 18.53
N ASN A 24 -4.46 5.66 19.63
CA ASN A 24 -3.64 6.88 19.62
C ASN A 24 -2.29 6.68 18.91
N TYR A 25 -1.70 5.48 19.02
CA TYR A 25 -0.42 5.14 18.37
C TYR A 25 -0.54 4.91 16.85
N GLY A 26 -1.75 4.83 16.29
CA GLY A 26 -1.95 4.50 14.89
C GLY A 26 -1.30 5.51 13.94
N ALA A 27 -1.32 6.80 14.30
CA ALA A 27 -0.67 7.86 13.56
C ALA A 27 0.86 7.71 13.54
N GLU A 28 1.47 7.32 14.66
CA GLU A 28 2.92 7.08 14.75
C GLU A 28 3.32 5.88 13.88
N VAL A 29 2.51 4.82 13.87
CA VAL A 29 2.75 3.66 12.99
C VAL A 29 2.71 4.08 11.52
N LEU A 30 1.70 4.85 11.11
CA LEU A 30 1.61 5.35 9.73
C LEU A 30 2.80 6.25 9.37
N ALA A 31 3.23 7.12 10.28
CA ALA A 31 4.38 8.01 10.09
C ALA A 31 5.72 7.25 10.02
N SER A 32 5.80 6.07 10.62
CA SER A 32 7.00 5.21 10.55
C SER A 32 7.14 4.44 9.23
N LEU A 33 6.09 4.41 8.42
CA LEU A 33 6.13 3.73 7.12
C LEU A 33 6.96 4.53 6.12
N PRO A 34 7.59 3.86 5.13
CA PRO A 34 8.23 4.55 4.02
C PRO A 34 7.26 5.51 3.32
N ASP A 35 7.80 6.55 2.68
CA ASP A 35 6.98 7.47 1.87
C ASP A 35 6.21 6.68 0.80
N CYS A 36 4.91 6.58 0.99
CA CYS A 36 4.00 5.84 0.14
C CYS A 36 2.59 6.43 0.23
N ARG A 37 1.84 6.24 -0.84
CA ARG A 37 0.44 6.64 -0.87
C ARG A 37 -0.37 5.72 0.04
N VAL A 38 -1.00 6.28 1.07
CA VAL A 38 -1.95 5.56 1.93
C VAL A 38 -3.35 5.73 1.38
N SER A 39 -4.07 4.62 1.21
CA SER A 39 -5.46 4.61 0.75
C SER A 39 -6.29 3.59 1.51
N ARG A 40 -7.58 3.89 1.67
CA ARG A 40 -8.60 2.97 2.21
C ARG A 40 -9.63 2.58 1.16
N ASP A 41 -9.44 3.05 -0.07
CA ASP A 41 -10.34 2.81 -1.19
C ASP A 41 -9.83 1.61 -1.99
N LEU A 42 -10.68 0.59 -2.15
CA LEU A 42 -10.36 -0.58 -2.94
C LEU A 42 -10.28 -0.27 -4.44
N ASP A 43 -10.95 0.78 -4.92
CA ASP A 43 -10.89 1.19 -6.32
C ASP A 43 -9.48 1.68 -6.70
N GLU A 44 -8.74 2.23 -5.73
CA GLU A 44 -7.35 2.63 -5.96
C GLU A 44 -6.40 1.44 -6.11
N LEU A 45 -6.71 0.32 -5.44
CA LEU A 45 -5.98 -0.93 -5.62
C LEU A 45 -6.17 -1.46 -7.05
N GLU A 46 -7.41 -1.47 -7.53
CA GLU A 46 -7.72 -1.90 -8.89
C GLU A 46 -7.02 -1.01 -9.93
N LYS A 47 -7.08 0.31 -9.76
CA LYS A 47 -6.38 1.27 -10.63
C LYS A 47 -4.87 1.06 -10.64
N PHE A 48 -4.27 0.75 -9.49
CA PHE A 48 -2.84 0.47 -9.39
C PHE A 48 -2.45 -0.74 -10.25
N PHE A 49 -3.20 -1.85 -10.15
CA PHE A 49 -2.91 -3.06 -10.92
C PHE A 49 -3.16 -2.87 -12.42
N LYS A 50 -4.25 -2.20 -12.80
CA LYS A 50 -4.52 -1.86 -14.22
C LYS A 50 -3.45 -0.96 -14.84
N SER A 51 -2.88 -0.05 -14.06
CA SER A 51 -1.75 0.79 -14.52
C SER A 51 -0.45 0.01 -14.70
N SER A 52 -0.35 -1.21 -14.17
CA SER A 52 0.85 -2.06 -14.26
C SER A 52 0.73 -3.22 -15.24
N GLU A 53 -0.48 -3.52 -15.74
CA GLU A 53 -0.67 -4.47 -16.83
C GLU A 53 -0.33 -3.81 -18.16
N SER A 54 0.75 -4.29 -18.78
CA SER A 54 0.90 -4.24 -20.24
C SER A 54 -0.31 -4.97 -20.84
N PRO A 55 -0.94 -4.49 -21.93
CA PRO A 55 -1.92 -5.29 -22.66
C PRO A 55 -1.28 -6.62 -23.03
N VAL A 56 -1.78 -7.70 -22.45
CA VAL A 56 -1.44 -9.06 -22.87
C VAL A 56 -2.28 -9.33 -24.10
N GLU A 57 -1.63 -9.39 -25.28
CA GLU A 57 -2.19 -10.00 -26.50
C GLU A 57 -2.48 -11.49 -26.28
#